data_AF-A0A7J3LKV6-F1
#
_entry.id   AF-A0A7J3LKV6-F1
#
_cell.length_a   1.000
_cell.length_b   1.000
_cell.length_c   1.000
_cell.angle_alpha   90.00
_cell.angle_beta   90.00
_cell.angle_gamma   90.00
#
_symmetry.space_group_name_H-M   'P 1'
#
loop_
_entity.id
_entity.type
_entity.pdbx_description
1 polymer ?
#
loop_
_entity_poly.entity_id
_entity_poly.type
_entity_poly.pdbx_seq_one_letter_code
_entity_poly.pdbx_strand_id
1 'polypeptide(L)' 'MGTVIKRKLYKRGSSFETTIPMPLLFALDPSKKHNVLFKYDPTTNKWNIEFEPIEEKKKGGEAK' A
#
# COMPACT_ATOMS: atom_id res chain seq x y z
N MET A 1 18.58 -0.14 17.25
CA MET A 1 18.28 0.97 16.31
C MET A 1 17.32 0.44 15.27
N GLY A 2 16.20 1.12 15.02
CA GLY A 2 15.27 0.74 13.95
C GLY A 2 15.69 1.30 12.60
N THR A 3 15.26 0.66 11.51
CA THR A 3 15.45 1.17 10.14
C THR A 3 14.50 2.34 9.87
N VAL A 4 15.01 3.44 9.31
CA VAL A 4 14.22 4.62 8.93
C VAL A 4 14.36 4.87 7.43
N ILE A 5 13.25 5.03 6.72
CA ILE A 5 13.22 5.35 5.29
C ILE A 5 12.47 6.66 5.09
N LYS A 6 13.16 7.68 4.55
CA LYS A 6 12.57 8.98 4.22
C LYS A 6 12.24 9.04 2.73
N ARG A 7 11.04 9.54 2.38
CA ARG A 7 10.63 9.82 1.00
C ARG A 7 10.12 11.24 0.88
N LYS A 8 10.24 11.82 -0.33
CA LYS A 8 9.66 13.12 -0.65
C LYS A 8 8.15 12.96 -0.80
N LEU A 9 7.40 13.92 -0.26
CA LEU A 9 5.98 14.06 -0.52
C LEU A 9 5.83 14.99 -1.74
N TYR A 10 5.08 14.54 -2.73
CA TYR A 10 4.80 15.27 -3.96
C TYR A 10 3.38 15.82 -3.88
N LYS A 11 3.16 17.03 -4.42
CA LYS A 11 1.83 17.61 -4.56
C LYS A 11 1.21 17.11 -5.86
N ARG A 12 -0.01 16.59 -5.80
CA ARG A 12 -0.79 16.15 -6.97
C ARG A 12 -2.16 16.80 -6.92
N GLY A 13 -2.32 17.89 -7.67
CA GLY A 13 -3.52 18.73 -7.61
C GLY A 13 -3.73 19.33 -6.22
N SER A 14 -4.89 19.08 -5.62
CA SER A 14 -5.22 19.43 -4.24
C SER A 14 -4.76 18.39 -3.20
N SER A 15 -4.15 17.29 -3.63
CA SER A 15 -3.72 16.18 -2.79
C SER A 15 -2.20 16.03 -2.73
N PHE A 16 -1.75 15.02 -1.99
CA PHE A 16 -0.35 14.63 -1.85
C PHE A 16 -0.16 13.15 -2.15
N GLU A 17 1.01 12.80 -2.65
CA GLU A 17 1.41 11.43 -2.92
C GLU A 17 2.88 11.21 -2.57
N THR A 18 3.24 9.96 -2.28
CA THR A 18 4.63 9.54 -2.14
C THR A 18 4.82 8.17 -2.74
N THR A 19 6.02 7.89 -3.22
CA THR A 19 6.39 6.56 -3.71
C THR A 19 6.52 5.61 -2.52
N ILE A 20 5.88 4.44 -2.58
CA ILE A 20 6.08 3.38 -1.60
C ILE A 20 7.52 2.85 -1.75
N PRO A 21 8.35 2.89 -0.69
CA PRO A 21 9.71 2.37 -0.76
C PRO A 21 9.72 0.88 -1.11
N MET A 22 10.53 0.51 -2.10
CA MET A 22 10.71 -0.88 -2.53
C MET A 22 10.98 -1.87 -1.39
N PRO A 23 11.78 -1.55 -0.35
CA PRO A 23 12.00 -2.49 0.76
C PRO A 23 10.72 -2.90 1.51
N LEU A 24 9.68 -2.05 1.52
CA LEU A 24 8.38 -2.41 2.13
C LEU A 24 7.62 -3.47 1.32
N LEU A 25 7.98 -3.64 0.05
CA LEU A 25 7.32 -4.56 -0.88
C LEU A 25 8.03 -5.91 -0.97
N PHE A 26 9.22 -6.08 -0.37
CA PHE A 26 10.01 -7.33 -0.46
C PHE A 26 9.31 -8.56 0.10
N ALA A 27 8.37 -8.38 1.04
CA ALA A 27 7.57 -9.47 1.60
C ALA A 27 6.31 -9.79 0.77
N LEU A 28 5.99 -8.98 -0.24
CA LEU A 28 4.79 -9.15 -1.07
C LEU A 28 5.10 -9.97 -2.31
N ASP A 29 4.09 -10.69 -2.80
CA ASP A 29 4.13 -11.36 -4.08
C ASP A 29 4.01 -10.32 -5.22
N PRO A 30 5.05 -10.09 -6.02
CA PRO A 30 5.03 -9.06 -7.07
C PRO A 30 4.05 -9.39 -8.21
N SER A 31 3.56 -10.63 -8.31
CA SER A 31 2.57 -11.02 -9.31
C SER A 31 1.13 -10.65 -8.91
N LYS A 32 0.91 -10.27 -7.64
CA LYS A 32 -0.42 -9.96 -7.10
C LYS A 32 -0.60 -8.47 -6.90
N LYS A 33 -1.83 -8.00 -7.14
CA LYS A 33 -2.22 -6.62 -6.81
C LYS A 33 -2.56 -6.53 -5.33
N HIS A 34 -2.17 -5.41 -4.72
CA HIS A 34 -2.41 -5.13 -3.31
C HIS A 34 -2.90 -3.70 -3.11
N ASN A 35 -3.79 -3.49 -2.16
CA ASN A 35 -4.10 -2.19 -1.58
C ASN A 35 -3.05 -1.83 -0.52
N VAL A 36 -2.80 -0.53 -0.34
CA VAL A 36 -2.01 -0.01 0.78
C VAL A 36 -2.96 0.62 1.79
N LEU A 37 -2.95 0.10 3.01
CA LEU A 37 -3.78 0.57 4.11
C LEU A 37 -2.94 1.45 5.03
N PHE A 38 -3.38 2.68 5.25
CA PHE A 38 -2.85 3.56 6.29
C PHE A 38 -3.79 3.47 7.48
N LYS A 39 -3.35 2.84 8.58
CA LYS A 39 -4.15 2.63 9.78
C LYS A 39 -3.64 3.53 10.91
N TYR A 40 -4.49 4.40 11.41
CA TYR A 40 -4.18 5.20 12.59
C TYR A 40 -4.52 4.40 13.85
N ASP A 41 -3.53 4.24 14.71
CA ASP A 41 -3.71 3.70 16.06
C ASP A 41 -3.75 4.86 17.06
N PRO A 42 -4.93 5.19 17.64
CA PRO A 42 -5.07 6.29 18.59
C PRO A 42 -4.42 5.98 19.93
N THR A 43 -4.19 4.71 20.28
CA THR A 43 -3.62 4.33 21.59
C THR A 43 -2.13 4.66 21.65
N THR A 44 -1.43 4.49 20.54
CA THR A 44 0.00 4.81 20.41
C THR A 44 0.26 6.12 19.67
N ASN A 45 -0.79 6.77 19.17
CA ASN A 45 -0.75 7.96 18.32
C ASN A 45 0.19 7.79 17.12
N LYS A 46 0.07 6.66 16.41
CA LYS A 46 0.94 6.30 15.28
C LYS A 46 0.14 5.86 14.08
N TRP A 47 0.69 6.10 12.90
CA TRP A 47 0.22 5.52 11.66
C TRP A 47 1.02 4.26 11.34
N ASN A 48 0.30 3.18 11.04
CA ASN A 48 0.84 1.92 10.54
C ASN A 48 0.48 1.77 9.06
N ILE A 49 1.36 1.12 8.31
CA ILE A 49 1.14 0.79 6.89
C ILE A 49 1.00 -0.72 6.79
N GLU A 50 -0.07 -1.17 6.14
CA GLU A 50 -0.31 -2.57 5.83
C GLU A 50 -0.61 -2.75 4.34
N PHE A 51 -0.47 -3.99 3.85
CA PHE A 51 -0.79 -4.36 2.47
C PHE A 51 -1.84 -5.45 2.46
N GLU A 52 -2.91 -5.24 1.70
CA GLU A 52 -4.02 -6.18 1.58
C GLU A 52 -4.13 -6.68 0.14
N PRO A 53 -4.07 -8.00 -0.12
CA PRO A 53 -4.26 -8.55 -1.47
C PRO A 53 -5.61 -8.15 -2.06
N ILE A 54 -5.61 -7.77 -3.34
CA ILE A 54 -6.84 -7.55 -4.08
C ILE A 54 -7.24 -8.88 -4.73
N GLU A 55 -8.34 -9.47 -4.28
CA GLU A 55 -8.91 -10.63 -4.94
C GLU A 55 -9.49 -10.21 -6.29
N GLU A 56 -8.86 -10.65 -7.38
CA GLU A 56 -9.46 -10.51 -8.70
C GLU A 56 -10.64 -11.49 -8.80
N LYS A 57 -11.87 -10.97 -8.70
CA LYS A 57 -13.04 -11.73 -9.16
C LYS A 57 -12.79 -12.06 -10.63
N LYS A 58 -12.55 -13.35 -10.93
CA LYS A 58 -12.52 -13.85 -12.30
C LYS A 58 -13.81 -13.36 -12.96
N LYS A 59 -13.69 -12.47 -13.97
CA LYS A 59 -14.79 -12.17 -14.87
C LYS A 59 -15.19 -13.49 -15.50
N GLY A 60 -16.28 -14.08 -15.02
CA GLY A 60 -16.92 -15.20 -15.68
C GLY A 60 -17.32 -14.73 -17.07
N GLY A 61 -16.58 -15.16 -18.08
CA GLY A 61 -17.10 -15.20 -19.42
C GLY A 61 -18.16 -16.29 -19.44
N GLU A 62 -19.43 -15.88 -19.36
CA GLU A 62 -20.50 -16.71 -19.92
C GLU A 62 -20.42 -16.56 -21.43
N ALA A 63 -19.72 -17.52 -22.04
CA ALA A 63 -20.03 -17.93 -23.38
C ALA A 63 -21.33 -18.75 -23.32
N LYS A 64 -22.42 -18.21 -23.86
CA LYS A 64 -23.36 -18.92 -24.74
C LYS A 64 -24.35 -17.93 -25.35
#